data_AF-A0A0Q9QMU4-F1
#
_entry.id   AF-A0A0Q9QMU4-F1
#
_cell.length_a   1.000
_cell.length_b   1.000
_cell.length_c   1.000
_cell.angle_alpha   90.00
_cell.angle_beta   90.00
_cell.angle_gamma   90.00
#
_symmetry.space_group_name_H-M   'P 1'
#
loop_
_entity.id
_entity.type
_entity.pdbx_description
1 polymer ?
#
loop_
_entity_poly.entity_id
_entity_poly.type
_entity_poly.pdbx_seq_one_letter_code
_entity_poly.pdbx_strand_id
1 'polypeptide(L)'
;MATTIPSVSSSGSLDEPLPGEGFVLAAAMGAAMAGVIHLVVVPGHWAVSAPMSAFFLGVGVAQLVLAAALGRGLPDAVLVGVISAHLAIMGLYVASRTVDLPFVPPHDAAHEMEHLPVPGAVGNGIPTYPGSRVEPVGVLDLLCLVAELVLVVSLAALLPPRLRGIVTTVMAGAAVLAVLWRVWVLS
;
A
#
# COMPACT_ATOMS: atom_id res chain seq x y z
N MET A 1 59.44 24.28 14.03
CA MET A 1 58.44 24.44 12.95
C MET A 1 57.10 24.05 13.56
N ALA A 2 56.28 25.03 13.94
CA ALA A 2 55.03 24.80 14.67
C ALA A 2 53.89 24.60 13.68
N THR A 3 53.25 23.44 13.72
CA THR A 3 52.13 23.09 12.85
C THR A 3 50.84 23.64 13.46
N THR A 4 50.33 24.72 12.88
CA THR A 4 49.04 25.29 13.26
C THR A 4 47.93 24.40 12.70
N ILE A 5 47.15 23.74 13.58
CA ILE A 5 45.96 22.99 13.17
C ILE A 5 44.82 24.01 12.98
N PRO A 6 44.19 24.08 11.79
CA PRO A 6 43.07 24.98 11.56
C PRO A 6 41.87 24.58 12.41
N SER A 7 41.32 25.54 13.17
CA SER A 7 40.07 25.38 13.89
C SER A 7 38.92 25.37 12.90
N VAL A 8 38.35 24.20 12.62
CA VAL A 8 37.10 24.10 11.84
C VAL A 8 35.95 24.58 12.73
N SER A 9 35.41 25.75 12.44
CA SER A 9 34.18 26.25 13.07
C SER A 9 32.99 25.47 12.48
N SER A 10 32.55 24.43 13.18
CA SER A 10 31.33 23.71 12.85
C SER A 10 30.09 24.51 13.26
N SER A 11 29.79 25.59 12.53
CA SER A 11 28.49 26.27 12.59
C SER A 11 27.48 25.52 11.73
N GLY A 12 27.41 24.19 11.88
CA GLY A 12 26.38 23.38 11.25
C GLY A 12 25.03 23.83 11.80
N SER A 13 24.18 24.32 10.90
CA SER A 13 22.82 24.78 11.22
C SER A 13 22.06 23.66 11.92
N LEU A 14 21.51 23.97 13.10
CA LEU A 14 20.85 23.02 13.99
C LEU A 14 19.52 22.44 13.46
N ASP A 15 19.20 22.64 12.18
CA ASP A 15 17.88 22.39 11.61
C ASP A 15 17.86 21.37 10.46
N GLU A 16 19.01 20.79 10.08
CA GLU A 16 19.02 19.72 9.07
C GLU A 16 18.53 18.40 9.72
N PRO A 17 17.37 17.85 9.31
CA PRO A 17 16.83 16.63 9.90
C PRO A 17 17.79 15.45 9.71
N LEU A 18 17.86 14.57 10.71
CA LEU A 18 18.77 13.43 10.65
C LEU A 18 18.43 12.55 9.44
N PRO A 19 19.44 11.94 8.77
CA PRO A 19 19.22 11.02 7.67
C PRO A 19 18.26 9.90 8.10
N GLY A 20 17.00 9.95 7.64
CA GLY A 20 15.96 9.00 8.02
C GLY A 20 14.66 9.62 8.55
N GLU A 21 14.70 10.80 9.15
CA GLU A 21 13.50 11.42 9.78
C GLU A 21 12.38 11.67 8.75
N GLY A 22 12.75 12.14 7.56
CA GLY A 22 11.79 12.33 6.47
C GLY A 22 11.11 11.03 6.03
N PHE A 23 11.84 9.90 6.02
CA PHE A 23 11.27 8.59 5.69
C PHE A 23 10.37 8.06 6.80
N VAL A 24 10.73 8.27 8.08
CA VAL A 24 9.86 7.91 9.20
C VAL A 24 8.54 8.69 9.12
N LEU A 25 8.59 10.00 8.88
CA LEU A 25 7.38 10.82 8.74
C LEU A 25 6.52 10.38 7.54
N ALA A 26 7.13 10.19 6.37
CA ALA A 26 6.43 9.74 5.18
C ALA A 26 5.77 8.35 5.39
N ALA A 27 6.49 7.43 6.03
CA ALA A 27 5.94 6.12 6.41
C ALA A 27 4.77 6.26 7.38
N ALA A 28 4.91 7.07 8.44
CA ALA A 28 3.84 7.26 9.42
C ALA A 28 2.58 7.88 8.79
N MET A 29 2.74 8.87 7.91
CA MET A 29 1.64 9.48 7.17
C MET A 29 0.97 8.49 6.21
N GLY A 30 1.76 7.71 5.45
CA GLY A 30 1.25 6.68 4.55
C GLY A 30 0.46 5.61 5.29
N ALA A 31 1.00 5.09 6.40
CA ALA A 31 0.31 4.13 7.26
C ALA A 31 -0.98 4.73 7.86
N ALA A 32 -0.94 5.96 8.37
CA ALA A 32 -2.12 6.61 8.93
C ALA A 32 -3.23 6.80 7.88
N MET A 33 -2.88 7.30 6.69
CA MET A 33 -3.82 7.55 5.61
C MET A 33 -4.46 6.23 5.11
N ALA A 34 -3.66 5.21 4.86
CA ALA A 34 -4.17 3.89 4.47
C ALA A 34 -5.06 3.28 5.57
N GLY A 35 -4.64 3.39 6.83
CA GLY A 35 -5.39 2.90 7.98
C GLY A 35 -6.77 3.54 8.11
N VAL A 36 -6.85 4.87 7.97
CA VAL A 36 -8.12 5.60 7.97
C VAL A 36 -9.01 5.16 6.81
N ILE A 37 -8.47 5.02 5.58
CA ILE A 37 -9.27 4.60 4.42
C ILE A 37 -9.85 3.19 4.65
N HIS A 38 -9.04 2.25 5.14
CA HIS A 38 -9.53 0.91 5.45
C HIS A 38 -10.64 0.91 6.51
N LEU A 39 -10.55 1.75 7.55
CA LEU A 39 -11.60 1.86 8.56
C LEU A 39 -12.87 2.52 8.02
N VAL A 40 -12.74 3.52 7.14
CA VAL A 40 -13.89 4.22 6.52
C VAL A 40 -14.74 3.27 5.68
N VAL A 41 -14.14 2.27 5.03
CA VAL A 41 -14.89 1.31 4.20
C VAL A 41 -15.56 0.19 5.01
N VAL A 42 -15.17 -0.04 6.27
CA VAL A 42 -15.71 -1.12 7.12
C VAL A 42 -17.24 -1.10 7.22
N PRO A 43 -17.92 0.02 7.52
CA PRO A 43 -19.38 0.03 7.67
C PRO A 43 -20.12 -0.42 6.41
N GLY A 44 -19.62 -0.07 5.22
CA GLY A 44 -20.22 -0.48 3.95
C GLY A 44 -20.09 -1.98 3.71
N HIS A 45 -18.97 -2.58 4.11
CA HIS A 45 -18.71 -4.01 3.94
C HIS A 45 -19.41 -4.86 5.01
N TRP A 46 -19.74 -4.29 6.17
CA TRP A 46 -20.32 -5.03 7.30
C TRP A 46 -21.67 -5.65 6.95
N ALA A 47 -22.44 -4.96 6.10
CA ALA A 47 -23.73 -5.45 5.61
C ALA A 47 -23.60 -6.61 4.60
N VAL A 48 -22.44 -6.74 3.93
CA VAL A 48 -22.21 -7.68 2.83
C VAL A 48 -21.45 -8.92 3.28
N SER A 49 -20.37 -8.73 4.06
CA SER A 49 -19.47 -9.81 4.47
C SER A 49 -18.73 -9.48 5.77
N ALA A 50 -19.07 -10.21 6.84
CA ALA A 50 -18.39 -10.08 8.13
C ALA A 50 -16.89 -10.41 8.07
N PRO A 51 -16.43 -11.49 7.39
CA PRO A 51 -15.00 -11.77 7.27
C PRO A 51 -14.21 -10.65 6.58
N MET A 52 -14.76 -10.08 5.51
CA MET A 52 -14.13 -8.99 4.78
C MET A 52 -14.04 -7.73 5.64
N SER A 53 -15.09 -7.44 6.38
CA SER A 53 -15.12 -6.28 7.29
C SER A 53 -14.15 -6.43 8.45
N ALA A 54 -14.04 -7.63 9.02
CA ALA A 54 -13.05 -7.94 10.05
C ALA A 54 -11.61 -7.80 9.52
N PHE A 55 -11.37 -8.21 8.27
CA PHE A 55 -10.09 -8.00 7.60
C PHE A 55 -9.75 -6.51 7.47
N PHE A 56 -10.63 -5.69 6.91
CA PHE A 56 -10.40 -4.24 6.77
C PHE A 56 -10.24 -3.55 8.12
N LEU A 57 -11.03 -3.92 9.12
CA LEU A 57 -10.89 -3.41 10.49
C LEU A 57 -9.52 -3.75 11.07
N GLY A 58 -9.10 -5.01 10.96
CA GLY A 58 -7.81 -5.47 11.45
C GLY A 58 -6.63 -4.77 10.79
N VAL A 59 -6.64 -4.68 9.45
CA VAL A 59 -5.61 -3.96 8.68
C VAL A 59 -5.58 -2.48 9.06
N GLY A 60 -6.75 -1.83 9.11
CA GLY A 60 -6.87 -0.41 9.45
C GLY A 60 -6.31 -0.09 10.83
N VAL A 61 -6.70 -0.87 11.86
CA VAL A 61 -6.16 -0.70 13.23
C VAL A 61 -4.66 -0.97 13.26
N ALA A 62 -4.17 -2.03 12.62
CA ALA A 62 -2.75 -2.35 12.59
C ALA A 62 -1.91 -1.23 11.95
N GLN A 63 -2.41 -0.61 10.88
CA GLN A 63 -1.77 0.52 10.21
C GLN A 63 -1.72 1.77 11.09
N LEU A 64 -2.79 2.08 11.85
CA LEU A 64 -2.77 3.19 12.81
C LEU A 64 -1.79 2.94 13.97
N VAL A 65 -1.72 1.70 14.47
CA VAL A 65 -0.73 1.31 15.49
C VAL A 65 0.69 1.43 14.94
N LEU A 66 0.93 0.97 13.70
CA LEU A 66 2.20 1.12 13.03
C LEU A 66 2.60 2.60 12.89
N ALA A 67 1.69 3.45 12.44
CA ALA A 67 1.92 4.90 12.30
C ALA A 67 2.39 5.52 13.63
N ALA A 68 1.76 5.16 14.74
CA ALA A 68 2.15 5.63 16.07
C ALA A 68 3.47 5.01 16.57
N ALA A 69 3.79 3.78 16.17
CA ALA A 69 4.98 3.05 16.60
C ALA A 69 6.26 3.49 15.88
N LEU A 70 6.16 3.95 14.63
CA LEU A 70 7.32 4.30 13.79
C LEU A 70 8.24 5.35 14.43
N GLY A 71 7.67 6.33 15.14
CA GLY A 71 8.46 7.35 15.85
C GLY A 71 9.31 6.82 17.03
N ARG A 72 9.09 5.57 17.46
CA ARG A 72 9.88 4.91 18.51
C ARG A 72 11.01 4.05 17.95
N GLY A 73 11.10 3.93 16.62
CA GLY A 73 11.97 2.97 15.96
C GLY A 73 11.40 1.54 16.02
N LEU A 74 11.65 0.76 14.97
CA LEU A 74 11.27 -0.64 14.87
C LEU A 74 12.51 -1.47 14.53
N PRO A 75 12.62 -2.70 15.03
CA PRO A 75 13.72 -3.58 14.64
C PRO A 75 13.59 -3.98 13.17
N ASP A 76 14.73 -4.18 12.49
CA ASP A 76 14.79 -4.48 11.04
C ASP A 76 13.89 -5.67 10.64
N ALA A 77 13.84 -6.72 11.47
CA ALA A 77 12.99 -7.88 11.21
C ALA A 77 11.49 -7.52 11.18
N VAL A 78 11.06 -6.59 12.03
CA VAL A 78 9.68 -6.09 12.03
C VAL A 78 9.43 -5.24 10.78
N LEU A 79 10.38 -4.38 10.39
CA LEU A 79 10.26 -3.60 9.15
C LEU A 79 10.10 -4.51 7.92
N VAL A 80 10.91 -5.57 7.80
CA VAL A 80 10.78 -6.56 6.71
C VAL A 80 9.43 -7.27 6.76
N GLY A 81 8.98 -7.66 7.95
CA GLY A 81 7.65 -8.28 8.14
C GLY A 81 6.51 -7.36 7.70
N VAL A 82 6.55 -6.09 8.10
CA VAL A 82 5.56 -5.07 7.73
C VAL A 82 5.56 -4.81 6.22
N ILE A 83 6.73 -4.67 5.60
CA ILE A 83 6.86 -4.52 4.15
C ILE A 83 6.22 -5.72 3.44
N SER A 84 6.54 -6.93 3.89
CA SER A 84 6.01 -8.17 3.30
C SER A 84 4.49 -8.24 3.44
N ALA A 85 3.94 -7.85 4.59
CA ALA A 85 2.50 -7.81 4.83
C ALA A 85 1.78 -6.81 3.91
N HIS A 86 2.31 -5.60 3.73
CA HIS A 86 1.72 -4.62 2.81
C HIS A 86 1.82 -5.06 1.35
N LEU A 87 2.94 -5.63 0.93
CA LEU A 87 3.07 -6.20 -0.42
C LEU A 87 2.04 -7.32 -0.66
N ALA A 88 1.74 -8.13 0.36
CA ALA A 88 0.70 -9.16 0.28
C ALA A 88 -0.71 -8.54 0.19
N ILE A 89 -1.01 -7.50 0.96
CA ILE A 89 -2.29 -6.77 0.89
C ILE A 89 -2.48 -6.14 -0.49
N MET A 90 -1.47 -5.44 -0.99
CA MET A 90 -1.48 -4.86 -2.34
C MET A 90 -1.62 -5.92 -3.42
N GLY A 91 -0.93 -7.07 -3.27
CA GLY A 91 -1.07 -8.20 -4.18
C GLY A 91 -2.47 -8.79 -4.17
N LEU A 92 -3.09 -8.92 -2.99
CA LEU A 92 -4.48 -9.35 -2.83
C LEU A 92 -5.44 -8.35 -3.49
N TYR A 93 -5.23 -7.04 -3.32
CA TYR A 93 -5.99 -5.99 -3.99
C TYR A 93 -5.86 -6.10 -5.52
N VAL A 94 -4.64 -6.20 -6.06
CA VAL A 94 -4.46 -6.36 -7.51
C VAL A 94 -5.16 -7.62 -8.01
N ALA A 95 -5.05 -8.73 -7.27
CA ALA A 95 -5.75 -9.97 -7.60
C ALA A 95 -7.27 -9.78 -7.60
N SER A 96 -7.86 -9.13 -6.59
CA SER A 96 -9.32 -8.90 -6.56
C SER A 96 -9.82 -8.01 -7.72
N ARG A 97 -8.94 -7.19 -8.29
CA ARG A 97 -9.25 -6.33 -9.45
C ARG A 97 -8.89 -6.93 -10.81
N THR A 98 -8.25 -8.10 -10.84
CA THR A 98 -7.76 -8.69 -12.11
C THR A 98 -8.16 -10.14 -12.31
N VAL A 99 -8.47 -10.88 -11.24
CA VAL A 99 -8.90 -12.27 -11.28
C VAL A 99 -10.21 -12.44 -10.52
N ASP A 100 -11.08 -13.32 -11.03
CA ASP A 100 -12.35 -13.65 -10.41
C ASP A 100 -12.12 -14.54 -9.17
N LEU A 101 -11.91 -13.92 -8.01
CA LEU A 101 -11.56 -14.63 -6.79
C LEU A 101 -12.79 -15.42 -6.26
N PRO A 102 -12.69 -16.75 -6.07
CA PRO A 102 -13.86 -17.59 -5.75
C PRO A 102 -14.43 -17.33 -4.35
N PHE A 103 -13.69 -16.64 -3.48
CA PHE A 103 -14.06 -16.33 -2.10
C PHE A 103 -14.61 -14.91 -1.90
N VAL A 104 -14.63 -14.07 -2.94
CA VAL A 104 -15.26 -12.74 -2.90
C VAL A 104 -16.75 -12.90 -3.25
N PRO A 105 -17.69 -12.33 -2.46
CA PRO A 105 -19.11 -12.34 -2.81
C PRO A 105 -19.37 -11.71 -4.19
N PRO A 106 -20.34 -12.21 -4.98
CA PRO A 106 -20.73 -11.53 -6.22
C PRO A 106 -21.25 -10.12 -5.91
N HIS A 107 -20.79 -9.13 -6.69
CA HIS A 107 -21.17 -7.73 -6.49
C HIS A 107 -22.63 -7.41 -6.80
N ASP A 108 -23.31 -8.31 -7.50
CA ASP A 108 -24.69 -8.13 -7.95
C ASP A 108 -25.71 -8.15 -6.80
N ALA A 109 -25.34 -8.59 -5.60
CA ALA A 109 -26.29 -8.85 -4.51
C ALA A 109 -26.63 -7.63 -3.63
N ALA A 110 -25.82 -6.55 -3.65
CA ALA A 110 -25.96 -5.43 -2.71
C ALA A 110 -26.04 -4.04 -3.37
N HIS A 111 -25.78 -3.93 -4.67
CA HIS A 111 -25.90 -2.68 -5.42
C HIS A 111 -26.82 -2.86 -6.62
N GLU A 112 -28.11 -2.54 -6.46
CA GLU A 112 -29.02 -2.18 -7.56
C GLU A 112 -28.62 -0.83 -8.22
N MET A 113 -27.31 -0.51 -8.30
CA MET A 113 -26.86 0.56 -9.17
C MET A 113 -26.85 0.01 -10.59
N GLU A 114 -27.98 0.20 -11.26
CA GLU A 114 -28.27 -0.03 -12.67
C GLU A 114 -27.01 0.11 -13.55
N HIS A 115 -26.30 -0.99 -13.75
CA HIS A 115 -25.18 -1.07 -14.67
C HIS A 115 -25.75 -1.14 -16.08
N LEU A 116 -25.63 -0.05 -16.84
CA LEU A 116 -26.19 0.01 -18.19
C LEU A 116 -25.43 -0.93 -19.13
N PRO A 117 -26.12 -1.91 -19.77
CA PRO A 117 -25.48 -2.87 -20.66
C PRO A 117 -25.50 -2.33 -22.09
N VAL A 118 -24.81 -1.23 -22.41
CA VAL A 118 -24.79 -0.76 -23.82
C VAL A 118 -23.64 0.18 -24.21
N PRO A 119 -23.19 0.15 -25.49
CA PRO A 119 -22.30 1.14 -26.07
C PRO A 119 -22.87 2.57 -25.93
N GLY A 120 -22.07 3.48 -25.36
CA GLY A 120 -22.48 4.87 -25.10
C GLY A 120 -22.80 5.19 -23.63
N ALA A 121 -22.75 4.21 -22.73
CA ALA A 121 -22.86 4.47 -21.30
C ALA A 121 -21.65 5.25 -20.76
N VAL A 122 -21.91 6.32 -20.00
CA VAL A 122 -20.88 7.10 -19.30
C VAL A 122 -20.60 6.40 -17.97
N GLY A 123 -19.59 5.52 -17.97
CA GLY A 123 -18.97 4.94 -16.77
C GLY A 123 -17.46 5.18 -16.81
N ASN A 124 -16.70 4.63 -15.87
CA ASN A 124 -15.22 4.75 -15.82
C ASN A 124 -14.48 4.04 -16.99
N GLY A 125 -15.20 3.56 -18.01
CA GLY A 125 -14.65 2.98 -19.23
C GLY A 125 -14.19 1.53 -19.12
N ILE A 126 -14.42 0.87 -17.97
CA ILE A 126 -14.06 -0.54 -17.75
C ILE A 126 -15.28 -1.41 -18.06
N PRO A 127 -15.22 -2.33 -19.06
CA PRO A 127 -16.31 -3.27 -19.32
C PRO A 127 -16.52 -4.20 -18.12
N THR A 128 -17.69 -4.14 -17.48
CA THR A 128 -18.13 -5.16 -16.52
C THR A 128 -18.87 -6.26 -17.27
N TYR A 129 -18.34 -7.48 -17.23
CA TYR A 129 -19.01 -8.65 -17.81
C TYR A 129 -20.08 -9.16 -16.85
N PRO A 130 -21.28 -9.55 -17.33
CA PRO A 130 -22.30 -10.16 -16.48
C PRO A 130 -21.74 -11.35 -15.69
N GLY A 131 -21.91 -11.35 -14.36
CA GLY A 131 -21.40 -12.40 -13.46
C GLY A 131 -19.91 -12.28 -13.09
N SER A 132 -19.22 -11.22 -13.52
CA SER A 132 -17.86 -10.93 -13.07
C SER A 132 -17.85 -10.40 -11.64
N ARG A 133 -16.96 -10.93 -10.79
CA ARG A 133 -16.70 -10.37 -9.45
C ARG A 133 -15.58 -9.33 -9.46
N VAL A 134 -15.14 -8.90 -10.65
CA VAL A 134 -14.08 -7.89 -10.78
C VAL A 134 -14.68 -6.52 -10.47
N GLU A 135 -14.25 -5.98 -9.35
CA GLU A 135 -14.76 -4.72 -8.83
C GLU A 135 -14.14 -3.50 -9.55
N PRO A 136 -14.92 -2.45 -9.90
CA PRO A 136 -14.36 -1.23 -10.50
C PRO A 136 -13.46 -0.48 -9.51
N VAL A 137 -12.29 -0.05 -9.96
CA VAL A 137 -11.32 0.68 -9.11
C VAL A 137 -11.90 2.03 -8.69
N GLY A 138 -12.11 2.21 -7.39
CA GLY A 138 -12.60 3.45 -6.80
C GLY A 138 -11.50 4.48 -6.55
N VAL A 139 -11.87 5.74 -6.35
CA VAL A 139 -10.93 6.81 -5.97
C VAL A 139 -10.26 6.51 -4.62
N LEU A 140 -11.02 6.02 -3.65
CA LEU A 140 -10.48 5.62 -2.34
C LEU A 140 -9.47 4.47 -2.47
N ASP A 141 -9.72 3.53 -3.38
CA ASP A 141 -8.81 2.41 -3.64
C ASP A 141 -7.45 2.92 -4.15
N LEU A 142 -7.48 3.86 -5.11
CA LEU A 142 -6.25 4.48 -5.64
C LEU A 142 -5.49 5.28 -4.58
N LEU A 143 -6.21 6.07 -3.77
CA LEU A 143 -5.59 6.84 -2.68
C LEU A 143 -4.97 5.91 -1.63
N CYS A 144 -5.65 4.82 -1.27
CA CYS A 144 -5.11 3.81 -0.36
C CYS A 144 -3.85 3.17 -0.95
N LEU A 145 -3.90 2.75 -2.22
CA LEU A 145 -2.76 2.12 -2.89
C LEU A 145 -1.53 3.04 -2.95
N VAL A 146 -1.73 4.33 -3.25
CA VAL A 146 -0.66 5.33 -3.24
C VAL A 146 -0.09 5.50 -1.83
N ALA A 147 -0.95 5.55 -0.80
CA ALA A 147 -0.52 5.62 0.60
C ALA A 147 0.35 4.41 0.98
N GLU A 148 -0.07 3.20 0.60
CA GLU A 148 0.67 1.97 0.86
C GLU A 148 2.00 1.92 0.11
N LEU A 149 2.04 2.39 -1.15
CA LEU A 149 3.29 2.52 -1.91
C LEU A 149 4.29 3.46 -1.22
N VAL A 150 3.83 4.65 -0.80
CA VAL A 150 4.65 5.61 -0.05
C VAL A 150 5.17 4.98 1.24
N LEU A 151 4.30 4.27 1.98
CA LEU A 151 4.67 3.53 3.18
C LEU A 151 5.78 2.51 2.88
N VAL A 152 5.57 1.60 1.94
CA VAL A 152 6.52 0.51 1.63
C VAL A 152 7.88 1.06 1.18
N VAL A 153 7.89 2.05 0.28
CA VAL A 153 9.14 2.68 -0.20
C VAL A 153 9.89 3.35 0.96
N SER A 154 9.17 4.06 1.83
CA SER A 154 9.76 4.73 2.98
C SER A 154 10.32 3.75 4.00
N LEU A 155 9.60 2.65 4.31
CA LEU A 155 10.11 1.59 5.18
C LEU A 155 11.34 0.88 4.58
N ALA A 156 11.34 0.62 3.28
CA ALA A 156 12.49 0.02 2.61
C ALA A 156 13.73 0.95 2.66
N ALA A 157 13.53 2.27 2.59
CA ALA A 157 14.61 3.24 2.72
C ALA A 157 15.27 3.24 4.12
N LEU A 158 14.50 2.91 5.17
CA LEU A 158 14.96 2.79 6.56
C LEU A 158 15.75 1.51 6.84
N LEU A 159 15.71 0.50 5.97
CA LEU A 159 16.44 -0.75 6.15
C LEU A 159 17.97 -0.56 5.98
N PRO A 160 18.80 -1.39 6.66
CA PRO A 160 20.22 -1.46 6.39
C PRO A 160 20.52 -1.75 4.92
N PRO A 161 21.64 -1.26 4.35
CA PRO A 161 21.93 -1.36 2.92
C PRO A 161 21.82 -2.78 2.34
N ARG A 162 22.23 -3.80 3.11
CA ARG A 162 22.14 -5.21 2.70
C ARG A 162 20.69 -5.66 2.50
N LEU A 163 19.83 -5.38 3.48
CA LEU A 163 18.41 -5.76 3.43
C LEU A 163 17.65 -4.92 2.40
N ARG A 164 17.94 -3.62 2.32
CA ARG A 164 17.33 -2.72 1.33
C ARG A 164 17.58 -3.19 -0.11
N GLY A 165 18.80 -3.67 -0.41
CA GLY A 165 19.12 -4.24 -1.73
C GLY A 165 18.30 -5.48 -2.05
N ILE A 166 18.18 -6.41 -1.09
CA ILE A 166 17.38 -7.64 -1.24
C ILE A 166 15.90 -7.28 -1.46
N VAL A 167 15.33 -6.46 -0.57
CA VAL A 167 13.91 -6.07 -0.63
C VAL A 167 13.59 -5.37 -1.95
N THR A 168 14.40 -4.39 -2.36
CA THR A 168 14.21 -3.68 -3.63
C THR A 168 14.28 -4.63 -4.83
N THR A 169 15.25 -5.56 -4.82
CA THR A 169 15.39 -6.54 -5.90
C THR A 169 14.19 -7.48 -5.98
N VAL A 170 13.71 -7.96 -4.84
CA VAL A 170 12.51 -8.82 -4.76
C VAL A 170 11.27 -8.08 -5.25
N MET A 171 11.06 -6.83 -4.82
CA MET A 171 9.94 -6.00 -5.27
C MET A 171 9.99 -5.74 -6.78
N ALA A 172 11.16 -5.38 -7.31
CA ALA A 172 11.33 -5.16 -8.75
C ALA A 172 11.10 -6.45 -9.55
N GLY A 173 11.64 -7.58 -9.08
CA GLY A 173 11.42 -8.88 -9.69
C GLY A 173 9.93 -9.27 -9.70
N ALA A 174 9.23 -9.09 -8.59
CA ALA A 174 7.79 -9.34 -8.49
C ALA A 174 6.98 -8.45 -9.45
N ALA A 175 7.33 -7.17 -9.55
CA ALA A 175 6.67 -6.25 -10.49
C ALA A 175 6.88 -6.66 -11.95
N VAL A 176 8.10 -7.04 -12.34
CA VAL A 176 8.40 -7.55 -13.68
C VAL A 176 7.61 -8.82 -13.98
N LEU A 177 7.60 -9.79 -13.05
CA LEU A 177 6.83 -11.03 -13.20
C LEU A 177 5.33 -10.77 -13.36
N ALA A 178 4.76 -9.83 -12.61
CA ALA A 178 3.36 -9.44 -12.73
C ALA A 178 3.04 -8.85 -14.11
N VAL A 179 3.92 -8.01 -14.65
CA VAL A 179 3.77 -7.45 -16.01
C VAL A 179 3.87 -8.55 -17.07
N LEU A 180 4.86 -9.43 -16.99
CA LEU A 180 5.05 -10.52 -17.94
C LEU A 180 3.87 -11.49 -17.93
N TRP A 181 3.38 -11.85 -16.74
CA TRP A 181 2.16 -12.64 -16.58
C TRP A 181 0.98 -11.98 -17.28
N ARG A 182 0.79 -10.68 -17.08
CA ARG A 182 -0.32 -9.95 -17.71
C ARG A 182 -0.21 -9.92 -19.23
N VAL A 183 0.99 -9.72 -19.78
CA VAL A 183 1.22 -9.75 -21.23
C VAL A 183 0.89 -11.13 -21.80
N TRP A 184 1.33 -12.19 -21.13
CA TRP A 184 1.08 -13.57 -21.56
C TRP A 184 -0.41 -13.95 -21.54
N VAL A 185 -1.16 -13.53 -20.53
CA VAL A 185 -2.62 -13.80 -20.45
C VAL A 185 -3.40 -13.08 -21.56
N LEU A 186 -2.88 -11.97 -22.10
CA LEU A 186 -3.55 -11.17 -23.13
C LEU A 186 -3.14 -11.54 -24.57
N SER A 187 -2.13 -12.39 -24.76
CA SER A 187 -1.66 -12.87 -26.07
C SER A 187 -2.29 -14.21 -26.43
#